data_AF-A0A017HSJ6-F1
#
_entry.id   AF-A0A017HSJ6-F1
#
_cell.length_a   1.000
_cell.length_b   1.000
_cell.length_c   1.000
_cell.angle_alpha   90.00
_cell.angle_beta   90.00
_cell.angle_gamma   90.00
#
_symmetry.space_group_name_H-M   'P 1'
#
loop_
_entity.id
_entity.type
_entity.pdbx_description
1 polymer ?
#
loop_
_entity_poly.entity_id
_entity_poly.type
_entity_poly.pdbx_seq_one_letter_code
_entity_poly.pdbx_strand_id
1 'polypeptide(L)'
;MAPKFLLNFTREELRQIYKEEVVKAHGRIDAYYERAQDATIQSGQHAIRALFLINGGAIVALLAFLSSLASGGGFESRVHLFALPLLTFAQAVVAVAVGYGAVYFTNYSSAKCAETMVKSYEIPHYSESPTSLRWRIAANFFQGAALGASVGSLGLFVAGVLQIRDAITAF
;
A
#
# COMPACT_ATOMS: atom_id res chain seq x y z
N MET A 1 -17.32 41.26 -3.08
CA MET A 1 -18.50 41.96 -2.49
C MET A 1 -18.65 41.43 -1.07
N ALA A 2 -18.28 42.20 -0.04
CA ALA A 2 -18.44 41.74 1.33
C ALA A 2 -19.94 41.71 1.68
N PRO A 3 -20.47 40.62 2.26
CA PRO A 3 -21.88 40.55 2.64
C PRO A 3 -22.23 41.69 3.60
N LYS A 4 -23.36 42.38 3.37
CA LYS A 4 -23.83 43.55 4.15
C LYS A 4 -23.87 43.32 5.67
N PHE A 5 -23.92 42.07 6.13
CA PHE A 5 -23.88 41.67 7.52
C PHE A 5 -22.53 41.98 8.23
N LEU A 6 -21.40 41.99 7.51
CA LEU A 6 -20.08 42.22 8.10
C LEU A 6 -19.80 43.68 8.48
N LEU A 7 -20.66 44.62 8.06
CA LEU A 7 -20.52 46.05 8.34
C LEU A 7 -20.89 46.44 9.78
N ASN A 8 -21.59 45.55 10.52
CA ASN A 8 -22.03 45.81 11.89
C ASN A 8 -21.05 45.31 12.97
N PHE A 9 -19.98 44.64 12.58
CA PHE A 9 -19.00 44.08 13.52
C PHE A 9 -17.85 45.05 13.74
N THR A 10 -17.40 45.12 14.98
CA THR A 10 -16.15 45.79 15.34
C THR A 10 -14.96 45.07 14.72
N ARG A 11 -13.82 45.78 14.57
CA ARG A 11 -12.59 45.19 14.00
C ARG A 11 -12.12 43.95 14.76
N GLU A 12 -12.32 43.91 16.07
CA GLU A 12 -11.94 42.76 16.90
C GLU A 12 -12.88 41.56 16.69
N GLU A 13 -14.19 41.79 16.55
CA GLU A 13 -15.15 40.72 16.23
C GLU A 13 -14.88 40.12 14.84
N LEU A 14 -14.60 40.96 13.83
CA LEU A 14 -14.20 40.48 12.51
C LEU A 14 -12.92 39.64 12.56
N ARG A 15 -11.95 40.04 13.39
CA ARG A 15 -10.70 39.30 13.58
C ARG A 15 -10.96 37.94 14.23
N GLN A 16 -11.89 37.87 15.16
CA GLN A 16 -12.26 36.62 15.83
C GLN A 16 -13.02 35.67 14.90
N ILE A 17 -14.01 36.18 14.15
CA ILE A 17 -14.74 35.42 13.13
C ILE A 17 -13.77 34.87 12.09
N TYR A 18 -12.84 35.70 11.60
CA TYR A 18 -11.82 35.25 10.65
C TYR A 18 -10.93 34.15 11.22
N LYS A 19 -10.45 34.30 12.47
CA LYS A 19 -9.67 33.25 13.14
C LYS A 19 -10.45 31.94 13.26
N GLU A 20 -11.72 32.00 13.62
CA GLU A 20 -12.57 30.80 13.73
C GLU A 20 -12.83 30.13 12.38
N GLU A 21 -13.11 30.89 11.32
CA GLU A 21 -13.27 30.36 9.96
C GLU A 21 -11.99 29.70 9.47
N VAL A 22 -10.84 30.33 9.72
CA VAL A 22 -9.53 29.80 9.38
C VAL A 22 -9.26 28.49 10.12
N VAL A 23 -9.47 28.42 11.44
CA VAL A 23 -9.33 27.18 12.22
C VAL A 23 -10.25 26.07 11.71
N LYS A 24 -11.50 26.39 11.39
CA LYS A 24 -12.45 25.42 10.80
C LYS A 24 -12.00 24.95 9.42
N ALA A 25 -11.51 25.86 8.58
CA ALA A 25 -10.99 25.51 7.26
C ALA A 25 -9.77 24.59 7.36
N HIS A 26 -8.85 24.84 8.29
CA HIS A 26 -7.72 23.97 8.58
C HIS A 26 -8.14 22.58 9.04
N GLY A 27 -9.04 22.49 10.03
CA GLY A 27 -9.53 21.20 10.50
C GLY A 27 -10.21 20.36 9.40
N ARG A 28 -10.84 21.02 8.41
CA ARG A 28 -11.41 20.32 7.24
C ARG A 28 -10.34 19.80 6.29
N ILE A 29 -9.27 20.55 6.08
CA ILE A 29 -8.17 20.17 5.20
C ILE A 29 -7.35 19.04 5.83
N ASP A 30 -7.03 19.13 7.12
CA ASP A 30 -6.30 18.09 7.85
C ASP A 30 -7.07 16.76 7.85
N ALA A 31 -8.36 16.83 8.20
CA ALA A 31 -9.24 15.67 8.15
C ALA A 31 -9.40 15.10 6.73
N TYR A 32 -9.30 15.93 5.69
CA TYR A 32 -9.32 15.46 4.31
C TYR A 32 -8.03 14.70 3.97
N TYR A 33 -6.85 15.25 4.32
CA TYR A 33 -5.57 14.59 4.06
C TYR A 33 -5.42 13.28 4.82
N GLU A 34 -5.79 13.25 6.10
CA GLU A 34 -5.79 12.01 6.90
C GLU A 34 -6.68 10.93 6.28
N ARG A 35 -7.92 11.28 5.92
CA ARG A 35 -8.84 10.33 5.26
C ARG A 35 -8.34 9.86 3.91
N ALA A 36 -7.77 10.76 3.10
CA ALA A 36 -7.23 10.40 1.79
C ALA A 36 -6.02 9.46 1.92
N GLN A 37 -5.15 9.71 2.89
CA GLN A 37 -3.99 8.86 3.17
C GLN A 37 -4.44 7.49 3.69
N ASP A 38 -5.37 7.44 4.64
CA ASP A 38 -5.93 6.19 5.17
C ASP A 38 -6.62 5.38 4.08
N ALA A 39 -7.43 6.01 3.24
CA ALA A 39 -8.09 5.35 2.12
C ALA A 39 -7.08 4.75 1.13
N THR A 40 -5.99 5.47 0.85
CA THR A 40 -4.91 5.01 -0.03
C THR A 40 -4.19 3.80 0.56
N ILE A 41 -3.83 3.85 1.85
CA ILE A 41 -3.19 2.75 2.57
C ILE A 41 -4.09 1.52 2.59
N GLN A 42 -5.37 1.68 2.93
CA GLN A 42 -6.34 0.59 2.98
C GLN A 42 -6.52 -0.04 1.61
N SER A 43 -6.70 0.76 0.56
CA SER A 43 -6.81 0.27 -0.82
C SER A 43 -5.56 -0.54 -1.23
N GLY A 44 -4.37 -0.05 -0.90
CA GLY A 44 -3.11 -0.77 -1.12
C GLY A 44 -3.05 -2.10 -0.36
N GLN A 45 -3.43 -2.12 0.92
CA GLN A 45 -3.47 -3.35 1.71
C GLN A 45 -4.46 -4.38 1.13
N HIS A 46 -5.62 -3.94 0.64
CA HIS A 46 -6.58 -4.81 -0.02
C HIS A 46 -6.00 -5.42 -1.30
N ALA A 47 -5.31 -4.63 -2.13
CA ALA A 47 -4.65 -5.12 -3.34
C ALA A 47 -3.56 -6.16 -3.01
N ILE A 48 -2.71 -5.90 -2.01
CA ILE A 48 -1.65 -6.84 -1.60
C ILE A 48 -2.26 -8.14 -1.04
N ARG A 49 -3.34 -8.07 -0.24
CA ARG A 49 -4.06 -9.27 0.24
C ARG A 49 -4.65 -10.07 -0.91
N ALA A 50 -5.23 -9.41 -1.90
CA ALA A 50 -5.75 -10.08 -3.10
C ALA A 50 -4.62 -10.81 -3.84
N LEU A 51 -3.47 -10.18 -4.05
CA LEU A 51 -2.29 -10.82 -4.65
C LEU A 51 -1.80 -12.02 -3.84
N PHE A 52 -1.78 -11.92 -2.50
CA PHE A 52 -1.43 -13.04 -1.63
C PHE A 52 -2.35 -14.25 -1.86
N LEU A 53 -3.67 -14.02 -1.89
CA LEU A 53 -4.67 -15.05 -2.10
C LEU A 53 -4.59 -15.66 -3.50
N ILE A 54 -4.38 -14.85 -4.53
CA ILE A 54 -4.23 -15.32 -5.93
C ILE A 54 -3.00 -16.22 -6.05
N ASN A 55 -1.84 -15.77 -5.55
CA ASN A 55 -0.61 -16.53 -5.62
C ASN A 55 -0.67 -17.81 -4.77
N GLY A 56 -1.14 -17.72 -3.52
CA GLY A 56 -1.29 -18.86 -2.64
C GLY A 56 -2.31 -19.88 -3.17
N GLY A 57 -3.45 -19.39 -3.69
CA GLY A 57 -4.48 -20.22 -4.30
C GLY A 57 -3.98 -20.96 -5.54
N ALA A 58 -3.17 -20.31 -6.38
CA ALA A 58 -2.55 -20.95 -7.55
C ALA A 58 -1.59 -22.08 -7.16
N ILE A 59 -0.77 -21.89 -6.11
CA ILE A 59 0.11 -22.95 -5.59
C ILE A 59 -0.71 -24.14 -5.10
N VAL A 60 -1.76 -23.90 -4.30
CA VAL A 60 -2.61 -24.97 -3.77
C VAL A 60 -3.32 -25.71 -4.90
N ALA A 61 -3.84 -25.00 -5.90
CA ALA A 61 -4.48 -25.62 -7.06
C ALA A 61 -3.48 -26.47 -7.87
N LEU A 62 -2.25 -25.97 -8.07
CA LEU A 62 -1.21 -26.72 -8.77
C LEU A 62 -0.79 -27.97 -7.99
N LEU A 63 -0.62 -27.88 -6.68
CA LEU A 63 -0.30 -29.03 -5.83
C LEU A 63 -1.41 -30.08 -5.83
N ALA A 64 -2.67 -29.66 -5.78
CA ALA A 64 -3.82 -30.56 -5.87
C ALA A 64 -3.86 -31.28 -7.23
N PHE A 65 -3.60 -30.55 -8.32
CA PHE A 65 -3.48 -31.12 -9.66
C PHE A 65 -2.32 -32.11 -9.79
N LEU A 66 -1.15 -31.80 -9.22
CA LEU A 66 -0.01 -32.72 -9.19
C LEU A 66 -0.31 -33.98 -8.38
N SER A 67 -1.04 -33.85 -7.28
CA SER A 67 -1.45 -34.98 -6.44
C SER A 67 -2.37 -35.94 -7.21
N SER A 68 -3.34 -35.42 -7.97
CA SER A 68 -4.22 -36.27 -8.79
C SER A 68 -3.45 -36.97 -9.91
N LEU A 69 -2.52 -36.28 -10.57
CA LEU A 69 -1.65 -36.86 -11.61
C LEU A 69 -0.74 -37.97 -11.07
N ALA A 70 -0.17 -37.78 -9.87
CA ALA A 70 0.69 -38.78 -9.23
C ALA A 70 -0.07 -40.10 -8.95
N SER A 71 -1.37 -40.02 -8.65
CA SER A 71 -2.21 -41.20 -8.38
C SER A 71 -2.60 -42.01 -9.64
N GLY A 72 -2.44 -41.45 -10.84
CA GLY A 72 -2.90 -42.05 -12.10
C GLY A 72 -1.97 -43.10 -12.73
N GLY A 73 -0.75 -43.27 -12.21
CA GLY A 73 0.26 -44.20 -12.76
C GLY A 73 0.90 -43.69 -14.07
N GLY A 74 2.23 -43.66 -14.12
CA GLY A 74 3.01 -43.21 -15.30
C GLY A 74 3.56 -41.79 -15.24
N PHE A 75 3.28 -41.04 -14.17
CA PHE A 75 3.64 -39.62 -14.05
C PHE A 75 4.95 -39.33 -13.29
N GLU A 76 5.52 -40.32 -12.59
CA GLU A 76 6.70 -40.12 -11.71
C GLU A 76 7.89 -39.48 -12.44
N SER A 77 8.09 -39.79 -13.73
CA SER A 77 9.23 -39.27 -14.48
C SER A 77 9.10 -37.80 -14.91
N ARG A 78 7.91 -37.19 -14.82
CA ARG A 78 7.64 -35.84 -15.37
C ARG A 78 7.14 -34.81 -14.36
N VAL A 79 6.91 -35.19 -13.09
CA VAL A 79 6.57 -34.25 -12.00
C VAL A 79 7.60 -33.12 -11.87
N HIS A 80 8.86 -33.40 -12.15
CA HIS A 80 9.95 -32.44 -12.08
C HIS A 80 9.76 -31.21 -13.00
N LEU A 81 8.98 -31.32 -14.09
CA LEU A 81 8.66 -30.20 -14.99
C LEU A 81 7.88 -29.08 -14.29
N PHE A 82 7.18 -29.39 -13.19
CA PHE A 82 6.38 -28.43 -12.42
C PHE A 82 7.13 -27.79 -11.25
N ALA A 83 8.35 -28.23 -10.96
CA ALA A 83 9.15 -27.70 -9.85
C ALA A 83 9.47 -26.20 -10.04
N LEU A 84 9.82 -25.79 -11.27
CA LEU A 84 10.15 -24.40 -11.57
C LEU A 84 8.93 -23.46 -11.47
N PRO A 85 7.75 -23.79 -12.03
CA PRO A 85 6.54 -22.99 -11.79
C PRO A 85 6.19 -22.87 -10.31
N LEU A 86 6.26 -23.97 -9.55
CA LEU A 86 5.96 -23.97 -8.13
C LEU A 86 6.89 -23.04 -7.34
N LEU A 87 8.19 -23.07 -7.64
CA LEU A 87 9.19 -22.18 -7.04
C LEU A 87 8.92 -20.71 -7.42
N THR A 88 8.54 -20.46 -8.67
CA THR A 88 8.21 -19.11 -9.16
C THR A 88 7.00 -18.53 -8.42
N PHE A 89 5.95 -19.32 -8.19
CA PHE A 89 4.81 -18.87 -7.37
C PHE A 89 5.21 -18.66 -5.91
N ALA A 90 6.06 -19.52 -5.33
CA ALA A 90 6.54 -19.33 -3.97
C ALA A 90 7.31 -18.01 -3.82
N GLN A 91 8.15 -17.67 -4.79
CA GLN A 91 8.83 -16.36 -4.87
C GLN A 91 7.82 -15.21 -4.99
N ALA A 92 6.76 -15.38 -5.77
CA ALA A 92 5.69 -14.39 -5.88
C ALA A 92 5.01 -14.13 -4.52
N VAL A 93 4.73 -15.18 -3.73
CA VAL A 93 4.16 -15.06 -2.37
C VAL A 93 5.13 -14.34 -1.42
N VAL A 94 6.42 -14.69 -1.46
CA VAL A 94 7.44 -14.02 -0.63
C VAL A 94 7.53 -12.53 -0.97
N ALA A 95 7.49 -12.16 -2.26
CA ALA A 95 7.48 -10.77 -2.68
C ALA A 95 6.26 -10.02 -2.12
N VAL A 96 5.06 -10.61 -2.14
CA VAL A 96 3.86 -10.02 -1.51
C VAL A 96 4.04 -9.83 -0.01
N ALA A 97 4.60 -10.81 0.69
CA ALA A 97 4.84 -10.73 2.12
C ALA A 97 5.81 -9.60 2.48
N VAL A 98 6.90 -9.43 1.70
CA VAL A 98 7.81 -8.30 1.83
C VAL A 98 7.10 -6.97 1.58
N GLY A 99 6.23 -6.91 0.55
CA GLY A 99 5.40 -5.73 0.29
C GLY A 99 4.48 -5.38 1.46
N TYR A 100 3.89 -6.38 2.12
CA TYR A 100 3.06 -6.19 3.31
C TYR A 100 3.87 -5.63 4.50
N GLY A 101 5.09 -6.14 4.70
CA GLY A 101 6.03 -5.58 5.68
C GLY A 101 6.41 -4.14 5.38
N ALA A 102 6.66 -3.80 4.11
CA ALA A 102 6.95 -2.43 3.70
C ALA A 102 5.77 -1.48 3.94
N VAL A 103 4.51 -1.92 3.75
CA VAL A 103 3.34 -1.12 4.13
C VAL A 103 3.31 -0.84 5.63
N TYR A 104 3.63 -1.81 6.48
CA TYR A 104 3.73 -1.58 7.92
C TYR A 104 4.74 -0.47 8.24
N PHE A 105 5.94 -0.52 7.64
CA PHE A 105 6.95 0.52 7.85
C PHE A 105 6.56 1.88 7.26
N THR A 106 5.78 1.90 6.18
CA THR A 106 5.19 3.14 5.62
C THR A 106 4.27 3.80 6.64
N ASN A 107 3.36 3.03 7.24
CA ASN A 107 2.42 3.53 8.24
C ASN A 107 3.15 3.99 9.51
N TYR A 108 4.12 3.22 9.98
CA TYR A 108 4.96 3.58 11.12
C TYR A 108 5.72 4.89 10.88
N SER A 109 6.37 5.03 9.73
CA SER A 109 7.14 6.23 9.37
C SER A 109 6.23 7.46 9.20
N SER A 110 5.04 7.27 8.64
CA SER A 110 4.04 8.33 8.49
C SER A 110 3.53 8.82 9.85
N ALA A 111 3.26 7.91 10.78
CA ALA A 111 2.90 8.25 12.15
C ALA A 111 4.02 9.02 12.86
N LYS A 112 5.29 8.58 12.71
CA LYS A 112 6.46 9.30 13.27
C LYS A 112 6.70 10.66 12.63
N CYS A 113 6.41 10.80 11.34
CA CYS A 113 6.44 12.09 10.65
C CYS A 113 5.45 13.06 11.30
N ALA A 114 4.19 12.64 11.48
CA ALA A 114 3.16 13.46 12.11
C ALA A 114 3.47 13.81 13.58
N GLU A 115 4.05 12.88 14.34
CA GLU A 115 4.46 13.10 15.74
C GLU A 115 5.57 14.15 15.87
N THR A 116 6.47 14.24 14.89
CA THR A 116 7.67 15.09 14.94
C THR A 116 7.49 16.46 14.27
N MET A 117 6.31 16.74 13.71
CA MET A 117 5.97 18.05 13.18
C MET A 117 5.77 19.06 14.31
N VAL A 118 6.30 20.28 14.13
CA VAL A 118 6.12 21.36 15.11
C VAL A 118 4.78 22.02 14.85
N LYS A 119 3.92 22.03 15.89
CA LYS A 119 2.61 22.69 15.85
C LYS A 119 2.80 24.19 16.10
N SER A 120 2.47 25.01 15.12
CA SER A 120 2.50 26.48 15.22
C SER A 120 1.07 27.05 15.16
N TYR A 121 0.82 28.11 15.92
CA TYR A 121 -0.44 28.87 15.84
C TYR A 121 -0.45 29.90 14.71
N GLU A 122 0.68 30.07 14.01
CA GLU A 122 0.80 30.88 12.81
C GLU A 122 0.68 30.02 11.56
N ILE A 123 0.08 30.55 10.49
CA ILE A 123 -0.01 29.87 9.19
C ILE A 123 1.39 29.89 8.55
N PRO A 124 1.95 28.76 8.07
CA PRO A 124 1.43 27.40 8.11
C PRO A 124 1.55 26.73 9.48
N HIS A 125 0.47 26.11 9.94
CA HIS A 125 0.33 25.55 11.30
C HIS A 125 1.21 24.33 11.59
N TYR A 126 1.81 23.76 10.55
CA TYR A 126 2.79 22.70 10.64
C TYR A 126 4.06 23.21 9.98
N SER A 127 5.14 23.30 10.77
CA SER A 127 6.47 23.48 10.20
C SER A 127 7.19 22.14 10.21
N GLU A 128 7.80 21.82 9.07
CA GLU A 128 8.61 20.62 8.94
C GLU A 128 9.84 20.76 9.84
N SER A 129 9.98 19.84 10.80
CA SER A 129 11.24 19.66 11.50
C SER A 129 12.21 18.88 10.62
N PRO A 130 13.54 19.06 10.77
CA PRO A 130 14.53 18.25 10.05
C PRO A 130 14.32 16.73 10.27
N THR A 131 13.78 16.35 11.43
CA THR A 131 13.43 14.97 11.76
C THR A 131 12.21 14.48 10.98
N SER A 132 11.16 15.30 10.85
CA SER A 132 9.97 14.96 10.07
C SER A 132 10.30 14.69 8.60
N LEU A 133 11.27 15.42 8.03
CA LEU A 133 11.74 15.20 6.67
C LEU A 133 12.34 13.81 6.48
N ARG A 134 13.15 13.33 7.44
CA ARG A 134 13.77 12.00 7.39
C ARG A 134 12.71 10.90 7.43
N TRP A 135 11.69 11.06 8.28
CA TRP A 135 10.56 10.12 8.35
C TRP A 135 9.70 10.13 7.10
N ARG A 136 9.50 11.30 6.48
CA ARG A 136 8.83 11.39 5.17
C ARG A 136 9.59 10.64 4.07
N ILE A 137 10.91 10.81 4.01
CA ILE A 137 11.74 10.10 3.04
C ILE A 137 11.66 8.58 3.28
N ALA A 138 11.73 8.15 4.54
CA ALA A 138 11.57 6.74 4.89
C ALA A 138 10.19 6.20 4.47
N ALA A 139 9.10 6.92 4.74
CA ALA A 139 7.75 6.54 4.35
C ALA A 139 7.64 6.36 2.82
N ASN A 140 8.13 7.33 2.05
CA ASN A 140 8.13 7.28 0.58
C ASN A 140 8.96 6.10 0.05
N PHE A 141 10.11 5.82 0.66
CA PHE A 141 10.95 4.68 0.30
C PHE A 141 10.20 3.35 0.52
N PHE A 142 9.61 3.15 1.70
CA PHE A 142 8.86 1.93 2.00
C PHE A 142 7.62 1.78 1.12
N GLN A 143 6.93 2.87 0.80
CA GLN A 143 5.80 2.84 -0.11
C GLN A 143 6.22 2.44 -1.53
N GLY A 144 7.35 2.99 -2.01
CA GLY A 144 7.95 2.58 -3.28
C GLY A 144 8.35 1.10 -3.30
N ALA A 145 8.95 0.61 -2.20
CA ALA A 145 9.30 -0.80 -2.05
C ALA A 145 8.07 -1.71 -2.04
N ALA A 146 6.98 -1.31 -1.36
CA ALA A 146 5.73 -2.05 -1.35
C ALA A 146 5.11 -2.15 -2.75
N LEU A 147 5.09 -1.04 -3.50
CA LEU A 147 4.60 -1.01 -4.88
C LEU A 147 5.47 -1.90 -5.78
N GLY A 148 6.79 -1.76 -5.70
CA GLY A 148 7.74 -2.57 -6.48
C GLY A 148 7.59 -4.07 -6.20
N ALA A 149 7.46 -4.45 -4.93
CA ALA A 149 7.22 -5.83 -4.53
C ALA A 149 5.87 -6.37 -5.05
N SER A 150 4.83 -5.54 -5.05
CA SER A 150 3.51 -5.93 -5.57
C SER A 150 3.51 -6.14 -7.09
N VAL A 151 4.13 -5.22 -7.84
CA VAL A 151 4.29 -5.34 -9.30
C VAL A 151 5.20 -6.51 -9.66
N GLY A 152 6.31 -6.69 -8.93
CA GLY A 152 7.22 -7.80 -9.10
C GLY A 152 6.55 -9.15 -8.85
N SER A 153 5.73 -9.25 -7.80
CA SER A 153 4.94 -10.44 -7.52
C SER A 153 3.95 -10.77 -8.64
N LEU A 154 3.26 -9.77 -9.17
CA LEU A 154 2.36 -9.97 -10.32
C LEU A 154 3.13 -10.46 -11.55
N GLY A 155 4.34 -9.92 -11.80
CA GLY A 155 5.22 -10.41 -12.86
C GLY A 155 5.63 -11.87 -12.68
N LEU A 156 6.00 -12.26 -11.45
CA LEU A 156 6.32 -13.65 -11.11
C LEU A 156 5.11 -14.57 -11.26
N PHE A 157 3.90 -14.12 -10.89
CA PHE A 157 2.68 -14.89 -11.11
C PHE A 157 2.47 -15.20 -12.60
N VAL A 158 2.57 -14.18 -13.46
CA VAL A 158 2.44 -14.35 -14.92
C VAL A 158 3.53 -15.30 -15.45
N ALA A 159 4.77 -15.15 -15.00
CA ALA A 159 5.85 -16.06 -15.37
C ALA A 159 5.57 -17.51 -14.95
N GLY A 160 5.05 -17.73 -13.74
CA GLY A 160 4.67 -19.06 -13.25
C GLY A 160 3.57 -19.70 -14.10
N VAL A 161 2.58 -18.92 -14.53
CA VAL A 161 1.52 -19.39 -15.46
C VAL A 161 2.10 -19.79 -16.82
N LEU A 162 3.03 -19.01 -17.37
CA LEU A 162 3.70 -19.34 -18.64
C LEU A 162 4.55 -20.61 -18.52
N GLN A 163 5.24 -20.80 -17.40
CA GLN A 163 6.00 -22.02 -17.15
C GLN A 163 5.10 -23.25 -17.02
N ILE A 164 3.92 -23.13 -16.40
CA ILE A 164 2.91 -24.21 -16.38
C ILE A 164 2.50 -24.56 -17.81
N ARG A 165 2.19 -23.55 -18.65
CA ARG A 165 1.82 -23.77 -20.05
C ARG A 165 2.90 -24.59 -20.76
N ASP A 166 4.16 -24.18 -20.62
CA ASP A 166 5.28 -24.84 -21.28
C ASP A 166 5.46 -26.30 -20.77
N ALA A 167 5.31 -26.52 -19.45
CA ALA A 167 5.35 -27.85 -18.85
C ALA A 167 4.22 -28.77 -19.35
N ILE A 168 3.01 -28.23 -19.58
CA ILE A 168 1.88 -28.97 -20.14
C ILE A 168 2.10 -29.28 -21.63
N THR A 169 2.67 -28.35 -22.41
CA THR A 169 2.95 -28.60 -23.83
C THR A 169 4.11 -29.55 -24.08
N ALA A 170 5.01 -29.69 -23.09
CA ALA A 170 6.08 -30.69 -23.09
C ALA A 170 5.59 -32.08 -22.64
N PHE A 171 4.33 -32.17 -22.19
CA PHE A 171 3.66 -33.40 -21.80
C PHE A 171 3.20 -34.19 -23.02
#